data_AF-A0A7W5PS33-F1
#
_entry.id   AF-A0A7W5PS33-F1
#
_cell.length_a   1.000
_cell.length_b   1.000
_cell.length_c   1.000
_cell.angle_alpha   90.00
_cell.angle_beta   90.00
_cell.angle_gamma   90.00
#
_symmetry.space_group_name_H-M   'P 1'
#
loop_
_entity.id
_entity.type
_entity.pdbx_description
1 polymer ?
#
loop_
_entity_poly.entity_id
_entity_poly.type
_entity_poly.pdbx_seq_one_letter_code
_entity_poly.pdbx_strand_id
1 'polypeptide(L)'
;MDLQPTISEGIVFLLYFSELPDKRQALKVRYPLEEVLLLCLVGMICDCNYISEIAWFGEKRLAFLRRFSRFAYGTPCEDQLGVILASLDVAAFQS
;
A
#
# COMPACT_ATOMS: atom_id res chain seq x y z
N MET A 1 -2.29 2.12 -35.50
CA MET A 1 -1.49 2.88 -34.52
C MET A 1 -2.18 2.68 -33.19
N ASP A 2 -1.89 1.55 -32.56
CA ASP A 2 -2.52 1.13 -31.32
C ASP A 2 -2.10 2.06 -30.19
N LEU A 3 -3.06 2.87 -29.72
CA LEU A 3 -2.95 3.53 -28.44
C LEU A 3 -3.06 2.43 -27.36
N GLN A 4 -1.94 1.80 -27.05
CA GLN A 4 -1.78 1.14 -25.76
C GLN A 4 -2.03 2.23 -24.71
N PRO A 5 -3.04 2.10 -23.84
CA PRO A 5 -3.14 3.01 -22.72
C PRO A 5 -1.82 2.86 -21.96
N THR A 6 -1.11 3.96 -21.77
CA THR A 6 0.05 4.02 -20.89
C THR A 6 -0.50 3.76 -19.50
N ILE A 7 -0.65 2.47 -19.15
CA ILE A 7 -1.01 2.08 -17.79
C ILE A 7 0.18 2.53 -16.97
N SER A 8 0.04 3.68 -16.30
CA SER A 8 0.99 4.15 -15.29
C SER A 8 1.33 2.95 -14.41
N GLU A 9 2.61 2.61 -14.27
CA GLU A 9 3.05 1.38 -13.60
C GLU A 9 2.45 1.24 -12.18
N GLY A 10 2.17 2.38 -11.51
CA GLY A 10 1.45 2.40 -10.23
C GLY A 10 0.02 1.85 -10.27
N ILE A 11 -0.67 1.96 -11.41
CA ILE A 11 -2.01 1.36 -11.63
C ILE A 11 -1.90 -0.17 -11.71
N VAL A 12 -0.85 -0.71 -12.35
CA VAL A 12 -0.65 -2.18 -12.43
C VAL A 12 -0.43 -2.77 -11.04
N PHE A 13 0.41 -2.14 -10.22
CA PHE A 13 0.64 -2.57 -8.84
C PHE A 13 -0.66 -2.60 -8.03
N LEU A 14 -1.43 -1.52 -8.07
CA LEU A 14 -2.67 -1.40 -7.32
C LEU A 14 -3.71 -2.42 -7.79
N LEU A 15 -3.84 -2.65 -9.10
CA LEU A 15 -4.76 -3.64 -9.65
C LEU A 15 -4.39 -5.06 -9.21
N TYR A 16 -3.11 -5.43 -9.32
CA TYR A 16 -2.63 -6.75 -8.92
C TYR A 16 -2.92 -7.04 -7.44
N PHE A 17 -2.64 -6.09 -6.55
CA PHE A 17 -2.87 -6.26 -5.11
C PHE A 17 -4.31 -6.01 -4.66
N SER A 18 -5.16 -5.40 -5.49
CA SER A 18 -6.59 -5.25 -5.18
C SER A 18 -7.35 -6.58 -5.16
N GLU A 19 -6.83 -7.60 -5.82
CA GLU A 19 -7.39 -8.96 -5.82
C GLU A 19 -6.85 -9.83 -4.66
N LEU A 20 -5.88 -9.31 -3.89
CA LEU A 20 -5.26 -10.08 -2.80
C LEU A 20 -6.27 -10.28 -1.66
N PRO A 21 -6.48 -11.53 -1.19
CA PRO A 21 -7.43 -11.80 -0.11
C PRO A 21 -7.10 -11.04 1.16
N ASP A 22 -7.96 -10.11 1.55
CA ASP A 22 -7.84 -9.37 2.80
C ASP A 22 -8.55 -10.12 3.94
N LYS A 23 -7.77 -10.77 4.80
CA LYS A 23 -8.28 -11.52 5.96
C LYS A 23 -8.71 -10.61 7.12
N ARG A 24 -8.50 -9.29 7.03
CA ARG A 24 -8.96 -8.34 8.04
C ARG A 24 -10.49 -8.29 8.04
N GLN A 25 -11.09 -8.04 9.20
CA GLN A 25 -12.54 -7.89 9.30
C GLN A 25 -13.00 -6.66 8.49
N ALA A 26 -13.82 -6.84 7.47
CA ALA A 26 -14.22 -5.78 6.53
C ALA A 26 -14.73 -4.49 7.21
N LEU A 27 -15.49 -4.60 8.31
CA LEU A 27 -16.00 -3.47 9.08
C LEU A 27 -14.90 -2.64 9.81
N LYS A 28 -13.68 -3.18 9.89
CA LYS A 28 -12.51 -2.55 10.53
C LYS A 28 -11.44 -2.12 9.52
N VAL A 29 -11.67 -2.36 8.23
CA VAL A 29 -10.74 -1.95 7.17
C VAL A 29 -10.92 -0.46 6.89
N ARG A 30 -9.97 0.35 7.39
CA ARG A 30 -9.89 1.78 7.11
C ARG A 30 -9.00 2.09 5.91
N TYR A 31 -7.91 1.35 5.76
CA TYR A 31 -6.92 1.55 4.69
C TYR A 31 -6.99 0.36 3.74
N PRO A 32 -7.31 0.58 2.44
CA PRO A 32 -7.26 -0.46 1.42
C PRO A 32 -5.89 -1.15 1.42
N LEU A 33 -5.87 -2.46 1.20
CA LEU A 33 -4.66 -3.26 1.38
C LEU A 33 -3.59 -2.87 0.36
N GLU A 34 -4.00 -2.65 -0.88
CA GLU A 34 -3.19 -2.19 -1.99
C GLU A 34 -2.53 -0.83 -1.71
N GLU A 35 -3.22 0.09 -1.03
CA GLU A 35 -2.65 1.40 -0.64
C GLU A 35 -1.59 1.24 0.46
N VAL A 36 -1.81 0.33 1.40
CA VAL A 36 -0.83 0.02 2.46
C VAL A 36 0.42 -0.65 1.87
N LEU A 37 0.24 -1.60 0.95
CA LEU A 37 1.35 -2.27 0.28
C LEU A 37 2.15 -1.29 -0.60
N LEU A 38 1.45 -0.36 -1.27
CA LEU A 38 2.10 0.70 -2.03
C LEU A 38 2.93 1.62 -1.12
N LEU A 39 2.40 2.00 0.04
CA LEU A 39 3.13 2.76 1.04
C LEU A 39 4.42 2.03 1.47
N CYS A 40 4.33 0.73 1.77
CA CYS A 40 5.50 -0.08 2.13
C CYS A 40 6.52 -0.16 1.00
N LEU A 41 6.08 -0.38 -0.25
CA LEU A 41 6.96 -0.43 -1.42
C LEU A 41 7.73 0.88 -1.60
N VAL A 42 7.00 2.01 -1.61
CA VAL A 42 7.61 3.34 -1.77
C VAL A 42 8.54 3.65 -0.60
N GLY A 43 8.15 3.28 0.62
CA GLY A 43 9.00 3.40 1.81
C GLY A 43 10.31 2.65 1.67
N MET A 44 10.27 1.38 1.24
CA MET A 44 11.48 0.57 1.01
C MET A 44 12.39 1.16 -0.07
N ILE A 45 11.82 1.68 -1.18
CA ILE A 45 12.60 2.37 -2.22
C ILE A 45 13.26 3.65 -1.67
N CYS A 46 12.61 4.30 -0.71
CA CYS A 46 13.12 5.49 -0.02
C CYS A 46 14.01 5.14 1.19
N ASP A 47 14.48 3.89 1.28
CA ASP A 47 15.37 3.40 2.35
C ASP A 47 14.77 3.50 3.77
N CYS A 48 13.44 3.36 3.87
CA CYS A 48 12.77 3.14 5.16
C CYS A 48 12.87 1.65 5.51
N ASN A 49 13.64 1.33 6.54
CA ASN A 49 13.98 -0.03 6.98
C ASN A 49 13.09 -0.52 8.13
N TYR A 50 12.39 0.39 8.82
CA TYR A 50 11.50 0.07 9.94
C TYR A 50 10.04 0.49 9.70
N ILE A 51 9.10 -0.21 10.36
CA ILE A 51 7.66 0.13 10.33
C ILE A 51 7.44 1.58 10.77
N SER A 52 8.16 2.02 11.81
CA SER A 52 8.15 3.41 12.30
C SER A 52 8.55 4.42 11.23
N GLU A 53 9.60 4.11 10.45
CA GLU A 53 10.07 4.96 9.36
C GLU A 53 9.07 5.02 8.21
N ILE A 54 8.46 3.88 7.84
CA ILE A 54 7.42 3.83 6.80
C ILE A 54 6.19 4.64 7.22
N ALA A 55 5.74 4.50 8.48
CA ALA A 55 4.61 5.26 9.01
C ALA A 55 4.90 6.76 9.01
N TRP A 56 6.09 7.16 9.46
CA TRP A 56 6.53 8.55 9.44
C TRP A 56 6.65 9.10 8.02
N PHE A 57 7.24 8.34 7.09
CA PHE A 57 7.31 8.68 5.68
C PHE A 57 5.92 8.90 5.09
N GLY A 58 4.98 7.99 5.35
CA GLY A 58 3.61 8.07 4.87
C GLY A 58 2.91 9.36 5.28
N GLU A 59 3.06 9.74 6.55
CA GLU A 59 2.51 10.99 7.09
C GLU A 59 3.15 12.22 6.41
N LYS A 60 4.48 12.25 6.28
CA LYS A 60 5.20 13.41 5.74
C LYS A 60 5.11 13.53 4.21
N ARG A 61 4.90 12.43 3.51
CA ARG A 61 4.89 12.36 2.04
C ARG A 61 3.52 11.98 1.48
N LEU A 62 2.43 12.18 2.23
CA LEU A 62 1.07 11.88 1.79
C LEU A 62 0.71 12.53 0.44
N ALA A 63 1.09 13.79 0.21
CA ALA A 63 0.84 14.47 -1.06
C ALA A 63 1.56 13.80 -2.25
N PHE A 64 2.74 13.21 -2.01
CA PHE A 64 3.47 12.44 -3.02
C PHE A 64 2.79 11.10 -3.28
N LEU A 65 2.40 10.38 -2.22
CA LEU A 65 1.67 9.11 -2.32
C LEU A 65 0.34 9.25 -3.07
N ARG A 66 -0.33 10.40 -2.91
CA ARG A 66 -1.57 10.74 -3.61
C ARG A 66 -1.47 10.84 -5.13
N ARG A 67 -0.26 10.83 -5.68
CA ARG A 67 -0.02 10.77 -7.14
C ARG A 67 -0.24 9.36 -7.70
N PHE A 68 -0.23 8.34 -6.84
CA PHE A 68 -0.35 6.93 -7.23
C PHE A 68 -1.71 6.33 -6.85
N SER A 69 -2.26 6.69 -5.67
CA SER A 69 -3.60 6.28 -5.22
C SER A 69 -4.29 7.40 -4.44
N ARG A 70 -5.56 7.23 -4.02
CA ARG A 70 -6.33 8.28 -3.33
C ARG A 70 -5.85 8.56 -1.91
N PHE A 71 -5.43 7.54 -1.15
CA PHE A 71 -5.10 7.65 0.28
C PHE A 71 -6.16 8.47 1.03
N ALA A 72 -7.43 8.06 0.89
CA ALA A 72 -8.59 8.82 1.33
C ALA A 72 -8.60 9.05 2.84
N TYR A 73 -8.10 8.06 3.60
CA TYR A 73 -7.99 8.11 5.06
C TYR A 73 -6.59 8.48 5.55
N GLY A 74 -5.71 8.93 4.66
CA GLY A 74 -4.28 9.11 4.95
C GLY A 74 -3.53 7.78 4.96
N THR A 75 -2.48 7.69 5.76
CA THR A 75 -1.66 6.49 5.94
C THR A 75 -1.82 5.93 7.35
N PRO A 76 -1.73 4.60 7.55
CA PRO A 76 -1.74 3.99 8.88
C PRO A 76 -0.55 4.47 9.73
N CYS A 77 -0.74 4.56 11.05
CA CYS A 77 0.36 4.73 12.00
C CYS A 77 1.13 3.41 12.20
N GLU A 78 2.25 3.45 12.94
CA GLU A 78 3.11 2.30 13.20
C GLU A 78 2.35 1.06 13.72
N ASP A 79 1.55 1.23 14.77
CA ASP A 79 0.76 0.14 15.35
C ASP A 79 -0.24 -0.46 14.34
N GLN A 80 -0.90 0.40 13.57
CA GLN A 80 -1.85 -0.03 12.55
C GLN A 80 -1.13 -0.79 11.42
N LEU A 81 0.02 -0.30 10.99
CA LEU A 81 0.84 -0.94 9.96
C LEU A 81 1.27 -2.34 10.43
N GLY A 82 1.75 -2.46 11.67
CA GLY A 82 2.14 -3.74 12.26
C GLY A 82 1.00 -4.77 12.28
N VAL A 83 -0.20 -4.36 12.71
CA VAL A 83 -1.38 -5.24 12.72
C VAL A 83 -1.78 -5.65 11.30
N ILE A 84 -1.77 -4.72 10.35
CA ILE A 84 -2.15 -5.00 8.96
C ILE A 84 -1.16 -5.97 8.31
N LEU A 85 0.15 -5.71 8.43
CA LEU A 85 1.19 -6.55 7.84
C LEU A 85 1.22 -7.95 8.47
N ALA A 86 0.99 -8.06 9.78
CA ALA A 86 0.90 -9.36 10.46
C ALA A 86 -0.32 -10.20 10.00
N SER A 87 -1.34 -9.57 9.42
CA SER A 87 -2.53 -10.25 8.90
C SER A 87 -2.38 -10.77 7.46
N LEU A 88 -1.29 -10.40 6.77
CA LEU A 88 -1.04 -10.80 5.39
C LEU A 88 -0.84 -12.31 5.27
N ASP A 89 -1.40 -12.88 4.21
CA ASP A 89 -1.12 -14.27 3.84
C ASP A 89 0.19 -14.35 3.07
N VAL A 90 1.26 -14.80 3.73
CA VAL A 90 2.59 -14.93 3.11
C VAL A 90 2.55 -15.83 1.87
N ALA A 91 1.69 -16.85 1.83
CA ALA A 91 1.57 -17.72 0.67
C ALA A 91 1.08 -16.99 -0.59
N ALA A 92 0.29 -15.91 -0.42
CA ALA A 92 -0.20 -15.09 -1.52
C ALA A 92 0.91 -14.25 -2.19
N PHE A 93 2.10 -14.15 -1.57
CA PHE A 93 3.25 -13.38 -2.09
C PHE A 93 4.34 -14.27 -2.71
N GLN A 94 4.12 -15.58 -2.84
CA GLN A 94 5.11 -16.55 -3.33
C GLN A 94 4.88 -17.01 -4.79
N SER A 95 4.07 -16.26 -5.56
CA SER A 95 3.70 -16.62 -6.94
C SER A 95 4.86 -16.58 -7.92
#